data_AF-A0A9R0T3E2-F1
#
_entry.id   AF-A0A9R0T3E2-F1
#
_cell.length_a   1.000
_cell.length_b   1.000
_cell.length_c   1.000
_cell.angle_alpha   90.00
_cell.angle_beta   90.00
_cell.angle_gamma   90.00
#
_symmetry.space_group_name_H-M   'P 1'
#
loop_
_entity.id
_entity.type
_entity.pdbx_description
1 polymer ?
#
loop_
_entity_poly.entity_id
_entity_poly.type
_entity_poly.pdbx_seq_one_letter_code
_entity_poly.pdbx_strand_id
1 'polypeptide(L)'
;MNAVVSQVMILLRERDLQLIRDIPDEIKEASAYGDQYRIQQVLSDFLLSMVRFAPTENGWVEIQVRPNVKQNSDGTETMLFLFRLAAFLSLCNIHEDDILHYFRGMPLLELD
;
A
#
# COMPACT_ATOMS: atom_id res chain seq x y z
N MET A 1 8.16 3.36 6.58
CA MET A 1 6.76 2.85 6.51
C MET A 1 5.80 3.41 7.56
N ASN A 2 6.23 3.82 8.75
CA ASN A 2 5.31 4.35 9.79
C ASN A 2 4.48 5.56 9.34
N ALA A 3 5.06 6.45 8.54
CA ALA A 3 4.36 7.61 8.00
C ALA A 3 3.12 7.24 7.15
N VAL A 4 3.22 6.16 6.38
CA VAL A 4 2.12 5.65 5.54
C VAL A 4 0.92 5.27 6.40
N VAL A 5 1.16 4.46 7.43
CA VAL A 5 0.11 4.06 8.37
C VAL A 5 -0.46 5.29 9.08
N SER A 6 0.38 6.17 9.62
CA SER A 6 -0.06 7.38 10.32
C SER A 6 -0.95 8.29 9.47
N GLN A 7 -0.64 8.46 8.19
CA GLN A 7 -1.44 9.29 7.27
C GLN A 7 -2.83 8.68 7.02
N VAL A 8 -2.89 7.37 6.81
CA VAL A 8 -4.15 6.65 6.52
C VAL A 8 -5.03 6.53 7.77
N MET A 9 -4.44 6.43 8.96
CA MET A 9 -5.15 6.26 10.24
C MET A 9 -6.18 7.37 10.53
N ILE A 10 -5.97 8.59 10.02
CA ILE A 10 -6.91 9.70 10.22
C ILE A 10 -8.25 9.35 9.57
N LEU A 11 -8.22 9.00 8.28
CA LEU A 11 -9.43 8.71 7.52
C LEU A 11 -10.08 7.38 7.94
N LEU A 12 -9.28 6.39 8.34
CA LEU A 12 -9.80 5.13 8.90
C LEU A 12 -10.66 5.37 10.14
N ARG A 13 -10.22 6.25 11.04
CA ARG A 13 -10.98 6.61 12.25
C ARG A 13 -12.24 7.40 11.92
N GLU A 14 -12.17 8.33 10.96
CA GLU A 14 -13.34 9.09 10.50
C GLU A 14 -14.43 8.18 9.91
N ARG A 15 -14.04 7.06 9.28
CA ARG A 15 -14.97 6.12 8.64
C ARG A 15 -15.25 4.85 9.45
N ASP A 16 -14.73 4.76 10.67
CA ASP A 16 -14.85 3.59 11.56
C ASP A 16 -14.39 2.27 10.89
N LEU A 17 -13.31 2.35 10.11
CA LEU A 17 -12.74 1.23 9.36
C LEU A 17 -11.55 0.61 10.09
N GLN A 18 -11.40 -0.71 9.99
CA GLN A 18 -10.25 -1.42 10.56
C GLN A 18 -9.06 -1.44 9.58
N LEU A 19 -7.85 -1.25 10.11
CA LEU A 19 -6.62 -1.47 9.37
C LEU A 19 -5.94 -2.74 9.85
N ILE A 20 -5.86 -3.72 8.95
CA ILE A 20 -5.07 -4.94 9.13
C ILE A 20 -3.67 -4.64 8.59
N ARG A 21 -2.65 -4.87 9.42
CA ARG A 21 -1.25 -4.65 9.02
C ARG A 21 -0.41 -5.87 9.33
N ASP A 22 0.27 -6.37 8.32
CA ASP A 22 1.27 -7.41 8.44
C ASP A 22 2.58 -6.89 7.86
N ILE A 23 3.34 -6.16 8.70
CA ILE A 23 4.60 -5.52 8.33
C ILE A 23 5.68 -6.01 9.30
N PRO A 24 6.64 -6.84 8.85
CA PRO A 24 7.73 -7.30 9.70
C PRO A 24 8.60 -6.15 10.19
N ASP A 25 9.17 -6.30 11.40
CA ASP A 25 9.96 -5.25 12.05
C ASP A 25 11.20 -4.86 11.24
N GLU A 26 11.80 -5.80 10.51
CA GLU A 26 12.93 -5.55 9.62
C GLU A 26 12.63 -4.47 8.56
N ILE A 27 11.37 -4.37 8.12
CA ILE A 27 10.91 -3.38 7.12
C ILE A 27 10.67 -2.01 7.74
N LYS A 28 10.44 -1.94 9.06
CA LYS A 28 10.29 -0.66 9.75
C LYS A 28 11.61 0.12 9.75
N GLU A 29 12.74 -0.60 9.81
CA GLU A 29 14.09 -0.02 9.83
C GLU A 29 14.79 -0.07 8.46
N ALA A 30 14.31 -0.89 7.53
CA ALA A 30 14.89 -0.94 6.19
C ALA A 30 14.60 0.33 5.38
N SER A 31 15.65 0.88 4.77
CA SER A 31 15.55 1.93 3.76
C SER A 31 15.55 1.32 2.35
N ALA A 32 14.58 1.68 1.53
CA ALA A 32 14.58 1.29 0.12
C ALA A 32 15.64 2.10 -0.64
N TYR A 33 16.39 1.45 -1.53
CA TYR A 33 17.33 2.12 -2.41
C TYR A 33 16.58 2.98 -3.43
N GLY A 34 16.89 4.28 -3.51
CA GLY A 34 16.16 5.26 -4.30
C GLY A 34 15.31 6.21 -3.45
N ASP A 35 14.15 6.62 -3.96
CA ASP A 35 13.28 7.59 -3.28
C ASP A 35 12.24 6.89 -2.38
N GLN A 36 12.70 6.54 -1.18
CA GLN A 36 11.85 5.97 -0.12
C GLN A 36 10.63 6.83 0.20
N TYR A 37 10.71 8.17 0.04
CA TYR A 37 9.57 9.06 0.30
C TYR A 37 8.53 8.94 -0.79
N ARG A 38 8.92 8.89 -2.07
CA ARG A 38 7.99 8.65 -3.18
C ARG A 38 7.26 7.33 -3.03
N ILE A 39 7.95 6.25 -2.66
CA ILE A 39 7.31 4.95 -2.41
C ILE A 39 6.29 5.06 -1.27
N GLN A 40 6.65 5.72 -0.17
CA GLN A 40 5.73 5.93 0.94
C GLN A 40 4.50 6.76 0.52
N GLN A 41 4.68 7.84 -0.24
CA GLN A 41 3.57 8.66 -0.73
C GLN A 41 2.61 7.86 -1.61
N VAL A 42 3.15 7.11 -2.58
CA VAL A 42 2.32 6.27 -3.47
C VAL A 42 1.52 5.26 -2.67
N LEU A 43 2.16 4.56 -1.72
CA LEU A 43 1.47 3.61 -0.85
C LEU A 43 0.39 4.28 0.02
N SER A 44 0.66 5.48 0.54
CA SER A 44 -0.33 6.27 1.28
C SER A 44 -1.54 6.61 0.42
N ASP A 45 -1.32 7.09 -0.80
CA ASP A 45 -2.39 7.50 -1.71
C ASP A 45 -3.26 6.31 -2.12
N PHE A 46 -2.65 5.15 -2.38
CA PHE A 46 -3.36 3.91 -2.64
C PHE A 46 -4.24 3.49 -1.46
N LEU A 47 -3.67 3.45 -0.25
CA LEU A 47 -4.40 3.08 0.95
C LEU A 47 -5.51 4.07 1.28
N LEU A 48 -5.25 5.37 1.19
CA LEU A 48 -6.27 6.41 1.39
C LEU A 48 -7.42 6.23 0.40
N SER A 49 -7.14 5.91 -0.86
CA SER A 49 -8.18 5.61 -1.84
C SER A 49 -9.01 4.40 -1.43
N MET A 50 -8.37 3.27 -1.07
CA MET A 50 -9.08 2.08 -0.60
C MET A 50 -10.00 2.37 0.60
N VAL A 51 -9.52 3.17 1.56
CA VAL A 51 -10.31 3.59 2.73
C VAL A 51 -11.51 4.45 2.34
N ARG A 52 -11.43 5.26 1.26
CA ARG A 52 -12.57 6.06 0.78
C ARG A 52 -13.69 5.21 0.20
N PHE A 53 -13.33 4.09 -0.43
CA PHE A 53 -14.28 3.21 -1.13
C PHE A 53 -14.69 1.99 -0.33
N ALA A 54 -14.01 1.68 0.77
CA ALA A 54 -14.42 0.60 1.66
C ALA A 54 -15.77 0.92 2.33
N PRO A 55 -16.68 -0.06 2.43
CA PRO A 55 -17.94 0.08 3.13
C PRO A 55 -17.67 0.29 4.63
N THR A 56 -18.36 1.23 5.25
CA THR A 56 -18.19 1.54 6.68
C THR A 56 -18.71 0.42 7.60
N GLU A 57 -19.66 -0.40 7.14
CA GLU A 57 -20.17 -1.53 7.92
C GLU A 57 -19.20 -2.71 7.84
N ASN A 58 -18.50 -3.00 8.95
CA ASN A 58 -17.54 -4.09 9.08
C ASN A 58 -16.39 -4.06 8.05
N GLY A 59 -16.13 -2.91 7.44
CA GLY A 59 -15.09 -2.75 6.44
C GLY A 59 -13.69 -2.79 7.04
N TRP A 60 -12.77 -3.30 6.24
CA TRP A 60 -11.36 -3.26 6.57
C TRP A 60 -10.51 -3.00 5.31
N VAL A 61 -9.34 -2.43 5.56
CA VAL A 61 -8.25 -2.33 4.59
C VAL A 61 -7.06 -3.06 5.17
N GLU A 62 -6.33 -3.79 4.34
CA GLU A 62 -5.16 -4.57 4.69
C GLU A 62 -3.96 -4.10 3.87
N ILE A 63 -2.83 -3.96 4.55
CA ILE A 63 -1.51 -3.91 3.91
C ILE A 63 -0.63 -5.01 4.49
N GLN A 64 -0.11 -5.85 3.60
CA GLN A 64 0.96 -6.79 3.91
C GLN A 64 2.23 -6.39 3.20
N VAL A 65 3.37 -6.55 3.87
CA VAL A 65 4.68 -6.38 3.25
C VAL A 65 5.53 -7.60 3.50
N ARG A 66 6.02 -8.22 2.42
CA ARG A 66 6.90 -9.38 2.52
C ARG A 66 8.29 -9.02 2.00
N PRO A 67 9.34 -9.21 2.82
CA PRO A 67 10.70 -9.09 2.32
C PRO A 67 11.01 -10.31 1.46
N ASN A 68 11.69 -10.08 0.34
CA ASN A 68 12.24 -11.11 -0.52
C ASN A 68 13.71 -10.78 -0.75
N VAL A 69 14.59 -11.50 -0.06
CA VAL A 69 16.03 -11.34 -0.23
C VAL A 69 16.45 -12.11 -1.46
N LYS A 70 17.03 -11.40 -2.41
CA LYS A 70 17.58 -11.98 -3.63
C LYS A 70 19.09 -11.74 -3.64
N GLN A 71 19.85 -12.82 -3.72
CA GLN A 71 21.29 -12.75 -3.97
C GLN A 71 21.52 -12.55 -5.46
N ASN A 72 22.27 -11.50 -5.79
CA ASN A 72 22.67 -11.18 -7.15
C ASN A 72 23.92 -11.95 -7.53
N SER A 73 24.16 -12.07 -8.84
CA SER A 73 25.32 -12.78 -9.40
C SER A 73 26.68 -12.14 -9.05
N ASP A 74 26.69 -10.87 -8.64
CA ASP A 74 27.87 -10.14 -8.18
C ASP A 74 28.15 -10.31 -6.67
N GLY A 75 27.35 -11.12 -5.97
CA GLY A 75 27.44 -11.34 -4.53
C GLY A 75 26.77 -10.27 -3.67
N THR A 76 26.11 -9.27 -4.28
CA THR A 76 25.30 -8.29 -3.54
C THR A 76 23.95 -8.87 -3.14
N GLU A 77 23.46 -8.49 -1.96
CA GLU A 77 22.11 -8.83 -1.50
C GLU A 77 21.16 -7.66 -1.81
N THR A 78 20.10 -7.93 -2.56
CA THR A 78 19.01 -6.99 -2.78
C THR A 78 17.80 -7.45 -2.00
N MET A 79 17.27 -6.58 -1.14
CA MET A 79 16.00 -6.83 -0.46
C MET A 79 14.87 -6.19 -1.27
N LEU A 80 14.04 -7.04 -1.87
CA LEU A 80 12.82 -6.64 -2.57
C LEU A 80 11.65 -6.63 -1.57
N PHE A 81 10.86 -5.57 -1.58
CA PHE A 81 9.63 -5.50 -0.79
C PHE A 81 8.42 -5.77 -1.68
N LEU A 82 7.67 -6.83 -1.36
CA LEU A 82 6.39 -7.11 -2.01
C LEU A 82 5.26 -6.55 -1.14
N PHE A 83 4.53 -5.59 -1.68
CA PHE A 83 3.35 -5.00 -1.04
C PHE A 83 2.09 -5.68 -1.55
N ARG A 84 1.25 -6.16 -0.64
CA ARG A 84 -0.09 -6.66 -0.95
C ARG A 84 -1.11 -5.78 -0.27
N LEU A 85 -2.03 -5.24 -1.06
CA LEU A 85 -3.13 -4.41 -0.58
C LEU A 85 -4.43 -5.18 -0.79
N ALA A 86 -5.27 -5.24 0.24
CA ALA A 86 -6.60 -5.85 0.16
C ALA A 86 -7.62 -5.00 0.92
N ALA A 87 -8.88 -5.05 0.52
CA ALA A 87 -9.95 -4.38 1.25
C ALA A 87 -11.22 -5.22 1.16
N PHE A 88 -12.03 -5.19 2.22
CA PHE A 88 -13.36 -5.79 2.19
C PHE A 88 -14.29 -4.92 1.35
N LEU A 89 -14.58 -5.35 0.13
CA LEU A 89 -15.55 -4.70 -0.74
C LEU A 89 -16.82 -5.56 -0.70
N SER A 90 -17.73 -5.27 0.24
CA SER A 90 -19.06 -5.88 0.22
C SER A 90 -19.81 -5.35 -0.99
N LEU A 91 -19.71 -6.04 -2.13
CA LEU A 91 -20.50 -5.81 -3.34
C LEU A 91 -20.63 -4.34 -3.79
N CYS A 92 -19.56 -3.54 -3.71
CA CYS A 92 -19.48 -2.39 -4.60
C CYS A 92 -19.27 -2.98 -6.00
N ASN A 93 -20.23 -2.75 -6.91
CA ASN A 93 -19.98 -2.77 -8.35
C ASN A 93 -18.89 -1.74 -8.64
N ILE A 94 -17.63 -2.09 -8.36
CA ILE A 94 -16.52 -1.41 -9.00
C ILE A 94 -16.63 -1.88 -10.43
N HIS A 95 -17.20 -1.04 -11.31
CA HIS A 95 -17.21 -1.33 -12.73
C HIS A 95 -15.74 -1.51 -13.14
N GLU A 96 -15.42 -2.47 -14.00
CA GLU A 96 -14.04 -2.64 -14.50
C GLU A 96 -13.45 -1.32 -15.02
N ASP A 97 -14.32 -0.44 -15.56
CA ASP A 97 -13.98 0.91 -16.00
C ASP A 97 -13.51 1.83 -14.87
N ASP A 98 -14.03 1.70 -13.64
CA ASP A 98 -13.59 2.50 -12.49
C ASP A 98 -12.21 2.07 -11.99
N ILE A 99 -11.88 0.77 -12.09
CA ILE A 99 -10.54 0.25 -11.79
C ILE A 99 -9.54 0.77 -12.84
N LEU A 100 -9.89 0.72 -14.12
CA LEU A 100 -9.05 1.22 -15.20
C LEU A 100 -8.88 2.74 -15.16
N HIS A 101 -9.93 3.50 -14.79
CA HIS A 101 -9.83 4.96 -14.61
C HIS A 101 -8.99 5.33 -13.39
N TYR A 102 -9.01 4.49 -12.34
CA TYR A 102 -8.16 4.61 -11.16
C TYR A 102 -6.67 4.43 -11.50
N PHE A 103 -6.31 3.41 -12.31
CA PHE A 103 -4.92 3.20 -12.73
C PHE A 103 -4.45 4.14 -13.85
N ARG A 104 -5.34 4.58 -14.75
CA ARG A 104 -5.01 5.48 -15.87
C ARG A 104 -4.73 6.92 -15.42
N GLY A 105 -5.26 7.33 -14.27
CA GLY A 105 -5.07 8.68 -13.69
C GLY A 105 -3.82 8.82 -12.81
N MET A 106 -3.16 7.71 -12.44
CA MET A 106 -1.86 7.79 -11.79
C MET A 106 -0.79 8.00 -12.86
N PRO A 107 0.12 8.99 -12.70
CA PRO A 107 1.33 8.98 -13.49
C PRO A 107 2.00 7.63 -13.22
N LEU A 108 2.09 6.79 -14.26
CA LEU A 108 3.05 5.69 -14.27
C LEU A 108 4.35 6.34 -13.81
N LEU A 109 4.83 5.93 -12.63
CA LEU A 109 6.16 6.28 -12.19
C LEU A 109 7.10 5.74 -13.26
N GLU A 110 7.45 6.58 -14.22
CA GLU A 110 8.67 6.43 -15.00
C GLU A 110 9.78 6.44 -13.94
N LEU A 111 10.22 5.23 -13.63
CA LEU A 111 11.44 4.95 -12.91
C LEU A 111 12.57 5.30 -13.88
N ASP A 112 12.93 6.58 -13.91
CA ASP A 112 14.23 7.03 -14.40
C ASP A 112 15.34 6.66 -13.40
#